data_AF-A0A2H4U7Q9-F1
#
_entry.id   AF-A0A2H4U7Q9-F1
#
_cell.length_a   1.000
_cell.length_b   1.000
_cell.length_c   1.000
_cell.angle_alpha   90.00
_cell.angle_beta   90.00
_cell.angle_gamma   90.00
#
_symmetry.space_group_name_H-M   'P 1'
#
loop_
_entity.id
_entity.type
_entity.pdbx_description
1 polymer ?
#
loop_
_entity_poly.entity_id
_entity_poly.type
_entity_poly.pdbx_seq_one_letter_code
_entity_poly.pdbx_strand_id
1 'polypeptide(L)'
;MSQQANELFDNFQQLTPSEFFRKNKQMLGFTGKIRSLTIVFHELITNSFDAAEEAGILPEINIELKRIDKEHYILRHSDNGPGIPEDFVMQVYCSMFAGSKFRNIQSRGQQGLGCSGCVLLSQMTTGEPARVISCYQEGDDLKGVKMKFKMDVKKNKGMLMEREDFPAEHTGVCIELQFKDVSYSMAEQGAFEYIRRTMIGNPHAKITFRDPTGHKYIFKRAANIVPILPKEVLPHPKGVSADDILFMAKHTDKRRYKSMLTSSLSRMSNKRVNEIEELTGIDMNKRPKDMTWAEAEAIVNCFKKMKFMAPPSNGLIPIGSEQIEKGMKQILKPEFIATLTRKPVTYGGGVSFIIEAGIAYGGDSGRVVNEQRKSEIMRFANRVPLTFDQGSCAITEALKSIDWKRYGIKDFDNSPITLFVNIISTQVPYLSTGKQSVSPEPEIVHEIRQATMTLARKLQKHLRAKKAAKEKAMRSKVFEDYLPVIIEEAAKLGETAVPEYNQVLAKVTKRALAELLGEKVEEEEEEVEEEALIMEELDEFGYAVDDDHSNLKNIEEDIPEYEKEE
;
A
#
# COMPACT_ATOMS: atom_id res chain seq x y z
N MET A 1 -16.86 -49.83 25.99
CA MET A 1 -17.47 -50.21 24.70
C MET A 1 -16.68 -49.51 23.61
N SER A 2 -15.97 -50.26 22.77
CA SER A 2 -15.38 -49.72 21.54
C SER A 2 -16.52 -49.46 20.56
N GLN A 3 -16.75 -48.20 20.19
CA GLN A 3 -17.69 -47.90 19.11
C GLN A 3 -17.22 -48.61 17.84
N GLN A 4 -18.12 -49.32 17.17
CA GLN A 4 -17.80 -49.95 15.90
C GLN A 4 -17.48 -48.86 14.88
N ALA A 5 -16.58 -49.12 13.92
CA ALA A 5 -16.18 -48.13 12.92
C ALA A 5 -17.40 -47.50 12.21
N ASN A 6 -18.45 -48.27 11.93
CA ASN A 6 -19.68 -47.77 11.30
C ASN A 6 -20.41 -46.72 12.16
N GLU A 7 -20.47 -46.90 13.49
CA GLU A 7 -21.09 -45.93 14.42
C GLU A 7 -20.29 -44.62 14.53
N LEU A 8 -18.97 -44.69 14.29
CA LEU A 8 -18.10 -43.51 14.18
C LEU A 8 -18.32 -42.76 12.85
N PHE A 9 -18.58 -43.48 11.75
CA PHE A 9 -18.86 -42.89 10.44
C PHE A 9 -20.30 -42.37 10.29
N ASP A 10 -21.25 -42.83 11.10
CA ASP A 10 -22.61 -42.27 11.16
C ASP A 10 -22.61 -40.79 11.60
N ASN A 11 -21.57 -40.36 12.34
CA ASN A 11 -21.37 -38.98 12.77
C ASN A 11 -20.40 -38.19 11.87
N PHE A 12 -20.03 -38.73 10.71
CA PHE A 12 -19.15 -38.05 9.76
C PHE A 12 -19.87 -36.85 9.13
N GLN A 13 -19.48 -35.63 9.54
CA GLN A 13 -20.05 -34.39 9.02
C GLN A 13 -19.03 -33.61 8.21
N GLN A 14 -19.41 -33.19 7.00
CA GLN A 14 -18.67 -32.22 6.22
C GLN A 14 -19.09 -30.80 6.63
N LEU A 15 -18.12 -29.93 6.91
CA LEU A 15 -18.38 -28.53 7.21
C LEU A 15 -18.31 -27.70 5.94
N THR A 16 -19.30 -26.84 5.73
CA THR A 16 -19.21 -25.82 4.69
C THR A 16 -18.25 -24.70 5.09
N PRO A 17 -17.73 -23.92 4.12
CA PRO A 17 -16.93 -22.73 4.41
C PRO A 17 -17.59 -21.78 5.42
N SER A 18 -18.88 -21.50 5.21
CA SER A 18 -19.67 -20.65 6.09
C SER A 18 -19.74 -21.19 7.53
N GLU A 19 -19.90 -22.50 7.73
CA GLU A 19 -19.88 -23.12 9.06
C GLU A 19 -18.49 -23.07 9.70
N PHE A 20 -17.45 -23.32 8.91
CA PHE A 20 -16.07 -23.24 9.38
C PHE A 20 -15.75 -21.84 9.91
N PHE A 21 -16.07 -20.79 9.13
CA PHE A 21 -15.80 -19.41 9.54
C PHE A 21 -16.75 -18.89 10.61
N ARG A 22 -17.98 -19.40 10.69
CA ARG A 22 -18.87 -19.13 11.83
C ARG A 22 -18.26 -19.63 13.15
N LYS A 23 -17.63 -20.80 13.13
CA LYS A 23 -16.91 -21.35 14.30
C LYS A 23 -15.56 -20.67 14.53
N ASN A 24 -14.92 -20.19 13.45
CA ASN A 24 -13.57 -19.64 13.46
C ASN A 24 -13.51 -18.21 12.93
N LYS A 25 -14.32 -17.29 13.48
CA LYS A 25 -14.38 -15.89 13.02
C LYS A 25 -13.03 -15.17 13.05
N GLN A 26 -12.12 -15.62 13.92
CA GLN A 26 -10.74 -15.13 14.00
C GLN A 26 -9.96 -15.33 12.69
N MET A 27 -10.28 -16.36 11.91
CA MET A 27 -9.63 -16.63 10.62
C MET A 27 -10.05 -15.65 9.52
N LEU A 28 -11.22 -15.00 9.68
CA LEU A 28 -11.65 -13.84 8.89
C LEU A 28 -11.08 -12.52 9.43
N GLY A 29 -10.23 -12.57 10.46
CA GLY A 29 -9.65 -11.41 11.11
C GLY A 29 -10.56 -10.74 12.15
N PHE A 30 -11.80 -11.20 12.34
CA PHE A 30 -12.74 -10.66 13.33
C PHE A 30 -12.37 -11.06 14.76
N THR A 31 -11.30 -10.45 15.29
CA THR A 31 -10.82 -10.63 16.67
C THR A 31 -10.87 -9.31 17.43
N GLY A 32 -11.61 -9.26 18.54
CA GLY A 32 -11.77 -8.04 19.34
C GLY A 32 -12.69 -6.99 18.70
N LYS A 33 -13.14 -6.03 19.51
CA LYS A 33 -14.26 -5.14 19.16
C LYS A 33 -13.88 -4.06 18.13
N ILE A 34 -12.70 -3.44 18.28
CA ILE A 34 -12.21 -2.39 17.37
C ILE A 34 -11.80 -3.00 16.03
N ARG A 35 -10.97 -4.06 16.08
CA ARG A 35 -10.46 -4.72 14.86
C ARG A 35 -11.55 -5.31 14.00
N SER A 36 -12.60 -5.90 14.60
CA SER A 36 -13.73 -6.41 13.82
C SER A 36 -14.44 -5.31 13.03
N LEU A 37 -14.70 -4.15 13.63
CA LEU A 37 -15.31 -3.03 12.92
C LEU A 37 -14.39 -2.47 11.83
N THR A 38 -13.10 -2.28 12.12
CA THR A 38 -12.14 -1.78 11.14
C THR A 38 -12.03 -2.72 9.93
N ILE A 39 -12.11 -4.04 10.13
CA ILE A 39 -12.10 -5.01 9.02
C ILE A 39 -13.37 -4.92 8.18
N VAL A 40 -14.55 -4.70 8.78
CA VAL A 40 -15.78 -4.45 8.00
C VAL A 40 -15.61 -3.23 7.09
N PHE A 41 -15.04 -2.14 7.61
CA PHE A 41 -14.76 -0.96 6.79
C PHE A 41 -13.75 -1.27 5.68
N HIS A 42 -12.69 -2.02 5.99
CA HIS A 42 -11.71 -2.47 5.02
C HIS A 42 -12.33 -3.25 3.86
N GLU A 43 -13.12 -4.28 4.16
CA GLU A 43 -13.74 -5.13 3.14
C GLU A 43 -14.74 -4.36 2.26
N LEU A 44 -15.56 -3.48 2.85
CA LEU A 44 -16.54 -2.71 2.06
C LEU A 44 -15.85 -1.64 1.20
N ILE A 45 -14.90 -0.88 1.75
CA ILE A 45 -14.21 0.18 1.01
C ILE A 45 -13.37 -0.38 -0.14
N THR A 46 -12.62 -1.45 0.11
CA THR A 46 -11.76 -2.06 -0.92
C THR A 46 -12.57 -2.65 -2.07
N ASN A 47 -13.71 -3.30 -1.77
CA ASN A 47 -14.59 -3.82 -2.82
C ASN A 47 -15.22 -2.71 -3.65
N SER A 48 -15.65 -1.61 -3.04
CA SER A 48 -16.20 -0.48 -3.79
C SER A 48 -15.15 0.24 -4.63
N PHE A 49 -13.90 0.35 -4.16
CA PHE A 49 -12.79 0.87 -4.97
C PHE A 49 -12.50 -0.02 -6.17
N ASP A 50 -12.38 -1.33 -5.97
CA ASP A 50 -12.12 -2.25 -7.07
C ASP A 50 -13.26 -2.22 -8.09
N ALA A 51 -14.53 -2.22 -7.65
CA ALA A 51 -15.69 -2.17 -8.54
C ALA A 51 -15.77 -0.88 -9.37
N ALA A 52 -15.51 0.28 -8.75
CA ALA A 52 -15.49 1.56 -9.45
C ALA A 52 -14.31 1.64 -10.44
N GLU A 53 -13.11 1.21 -10.04
CA GLU A 53 -11.94 1.22 -10.92
C GLU A 53 -12.09 0.27 -12.11
N GLU A 54 -12.63 -0.93 -11.90
CA GLU A 54 -12.93 -1.89 -12.97
C GLU A 54 -13.92 -1.33 -14.00
N ALA A 55 -14.85 -0.46 -13.57
CA ALA A 55 -15.79 0.22 -14.43
C ALA A 55 -15.26 1.55 -15.01
N GLY A 56 -14.03 1.95 -14.70
CA GLY A 56 -13.48 3.24 -15.15
C GLY A 56 -14.11 4.46 -14.47
N ILE A 57 -14.74 4.28 -13.31
CA ILE A 57 -15.44 5.32 -12.55
C ILE A 57 -14.53 5.83 -11.43
N LEU A 58 -14.46 7.15 -11.23
CA LEU A 58 -13.79 7.73 -10.05
C LEU A 58 -14.59 7.37 -8.77
N PRO A 59 -14.00 6.64 -7.80
CA PRO A 59 -14.74 6.18 -6.65
C PRO A 59 -15.27 7.35 -5.81
N GLU A 60 -16.54 7.24 -5.42
CA GLU A 60 -17.22 8.10 -4.45
C GLU A 60 -18.00 7.22 -3.49
N ILE A 61 -17.58 7.21 -2.22
CA ILE A 61 -18.16 6.38 -1.18
C ILE A 61 -18.77 7.28 -0.10
N ASN A 62 -20.00 6.97 0.30
CA ASN A 62 -20.63 7.56 1.49
C ASN A 62 -20.85 6.48 2.55
N ILE A 63 -20.30 6.73 3.74
CA ILE A 63 -20.33 5.82 4.88
C ILE A 63 -21.02 6.53 6.04
N GLU A 64 -22.03 5.90 6.63
CA GLU A 64 -22.73 6.38 7.81
C GLU A 64 -22.73 5.29 8.87
N LEU A 65 -22.14 5.57 10.03
CA LEU A 65 -22.10 4.67 11.17
C LEU A 65 -22.96 5.25 12.30
N LYS A 66 -24.16 4.70 12.52
CA LYS A 66 -25.06 5.12 13.59
C LYS A 66 -24.90 4.23 14.81
N ARG A 67 -24.76 4.82 15.99
CA ARG A 67 -24.79 4.08 17.26
C ARG A 67 -26.23 3.95 17.74
N ILE A 68 -26.68 2.71 17.97
CA ILE A 68 -27.97 2.44 18.61
C ILE A 68 -27.78 2.36 20.13
N ASP A 69 -26.77 1.59 20.56
CA ASP A 69 -26.49 1.33 21.97
C ASP A 69 -24.97 1.16 22.21
N LYS A 70 -24.55 0.81 23.42
CA LYS A 70 -23.18 0.40 23.71
C LYS A 70 -22.80 -0.80 22.83
N GLU A 71 -21.76 -0.61 22.03
CA GLU A 71 -21.21 -1.64 21.14
C GLU A 71 -22.19 -2.17 20.08
N HIS A 72 -23.24 -1.40 19.78
CA HIS A 72 -24.27 -1.74 18.79
C HIS A 72 -24.38 -0.62 17.75
N TYR A 73 -24.08 -0.94 16.50
CA TYR A 73 -24.03 0.02 15.41
C TYR A 73 -24.79 -0.47 14.16
N ILE A 74 -25.36 0.48 13.42
CA ILE A 74 -25.81 0.30 12.04
C ILE A 74 -24.77 0.96 11.14
N LEU A 75 -24.21 0.20 10.22
CA LEU A 75 -23.33 0.70 9.18
C LEU A 75 -24.09 0.72 7.87
N ARG A 76 -24.22 1.90 7.28
CA ARG A 76 -24.69 2.09 5.91
C ARG A 76 -23.50 2.50 5.04
N HIS A 77 -23.20 1.71 4.02
CA HIS A 77 -22.10 1.92 3.09
C HIS A 77 -22.66 2.01 1.68
N SER A 78 -22.37 3.09 0.98
CA SER A 78 -22.84 3.32 -0.39
C SER A 78 -21.71 3.77 -1.30
N ASP A 79 -21.71 3.30 -2.54
CA ASP A 79 -20.76 3.65 -3.59
C ASP A 79 -21.45 4.02 -4.89
N ASN A 80 -20.67 4.59 -5.81
CA ASN A 80 -21.07 4.95 -7.17
C ASN A 80 -20.53 3.97 -8.23
N GLY A 81 -20.28 2.71 -7.85
CA GLY A 81 -19.76 1.70 -8.77
C GLY A 81 -20.77 1.31 -9.87
N PRO A 82 -20.48 0.27 -10.66
CA PRO A 82 -21.37 -0.22 -11.72
C PRO A 82 -22.67 -0.87 -11.21
N GLY A 83 -22.76 -1.12 -9.89
CA GLY A 83 -23.82 -1.95 -9.31
C GLY A 83 -23.54 -3.44 -9.47
N ILE A 84 -24.39 -4.25 -8.84
CA ILE A 84 -24.36 -5.72 -8.94
C ILE A 84 -25.69 -6.18 -9.55
N PRO A 85 -25.68 -6.95 -10.65
CA PRO A 85 -26.91 -7.49 -11.22
C PRO A 85 -27.66 -8.37 -10.20
N GLU A 86 -29.00 -8.35 -10.26
CA GLU A 86 -29.87 -8.96 -9.24
C GLU A 86 -29.49 -10.42 -8.92
N ASP A 87 -29.23 -11.22 -9.95
CA ASP A 87 -28.88 -12.64 -9.83
C ASP A 87 -27.58 -12.90 -9.06
N PHE A 88 -26.66 -11.93 -9.05
CA PHE A 88 -25.36 -12.05 -8.42
C PHE A 88 -25.30 -11.44 -7.02
N VAL A 89 -26.26 -10.61 -6.61
CA VAL A 89 -26.25 -9.93 -5.30
C VAL A 89 -26.06 -10.93 -4.15
N MET A 90 -26.88 -11.98 -4.12
CA MET A 90 -26.76 -13.00 -3.07
C MET A 90 -25.48 -13.84 -3.19
N GLN A 91 -24.96 -14.06 -4.39
CA GLN A 91 -23.70 -14.80 -4.57
C GLN A 91 -22.52 -14.00 -3.99
N VAL A 92 -22.46 -12.70 -4.27
CA VAL A 92 -21.41 -11.79 -3.77
C VAL A 92 -21.45 -11.66 -2.25
N TYR A 93 -22.65 -11.54 -1.66
CA TYR A 93 -22.81 -11.26 -0.23
C TYR A 93 -23.03 -12.49 0.66
N CYS A 94 -23.41 -13.65 0.12
CA CYS A 94 -23.74 -14.84 0.92
C CYS A 94 -23.00 -16.12 0.51
N SER A 95 -22.18 -16.11 -0.54
CA SER A 95 -21.37 -17.28 -0.92
C SER A 95 -19.89 -17.02 -0.67
N MET A 96 -19.33 -17.74 0.31
CA MET A 96 -17.89 -17.70 0.60
C MET A 96 -17.10 -18.45 -0.46
N PHE A 97 -15.89 -17.96 -0.78
CA PHE A 97 -15.04 -18.44 -1.88
C PHE A 97 -15.68 -18.30 -3.26
N ALA A 98 -16.64 -17.39 -3.40
CA ALA A 98 -17.15 -16.95 -4.69
C ALA A 98 -16.52 -15.60 -5.04
N GLY A 99 -16.06 -15.46 -6.28
CA GLY A 99 -15.47 -14.21 -6.74
C GLY A 99 -14.88 -14.31 -8.14
N SER A 100 -14.72 -13.16 -8.78
CA SER A 100 -14.09 -13.01 -10.10
C SER A 100 -12.57 -12.95 -10.05
N LYS A 101 -11.97 -12.86 -8.84
CA LYS A 101 -10.57 -12.44 -8.60
C LYS A 101 -9.56 -13.59 -8.39
N PHE A 102 -9.84 -14.80 -8.87
CA PHE A 102 -8.92 -15.97 -8.76
C PHE A 102 -7.78 -15.99 -9.79
N ARG A 103 -7.43 -14.84 -10.37
CA ARG A 103 -6.39 -14.71 -11.39
C ARG A 103 -5.12 -14.12 -10.79
N ASN A 104 -3.97 -14.34 -11.42
CA ASN A 104 -2.70 -13.74 -10.98
C ASN A 104 -2.60 -12.27 -11.38
N ILE A 105 -3.44 -11.44 -10.75
CA ILE A 105 -3.60 -10.01 -11.00
C ILE A 105 -3.39 -9.27 -9.67
N GLN A 106 -2.71 -8.12 -9.73
CA GLN A 106 -2.65 -7.20 -8.60
C GLN A 106 -4.07 -6.79 -8.20
N SER A 107 -4.46 -7.09 -6.97
CA SER A 107 -5.78 -6.73 -6.43
C SER A 107 -5.69 -6.38 -4.96
N ARG A 108 -6.67 -5.61 -4.47
CA ARG A 108 -6.81 -5.27 -3.05
C ARG A 108 -7.31 -6.47 -2.24
N GLY A 109 -8.28 -7.22 -2.78
CA GLY A 109 -8.81 -8.47 -2.22
C GLY A 109 -8.60 -9.67 -3.14
N GLN A 110 -8.23 -10.83 -2.59
CA GLN A 110 -7.92 -12.04 -3.40
C GLN A 110 -8.75 -13.30 -3.05
N GLN A 111 -9.42 -13.35 -1.88
CA GLN A 111 -9.94 -14.63 -1.35
C GLN A 111 -11.45 -14.85 -1.53
N GLY A 112 -12.21 -13.85 -2.00
CA GLY A 112 -13.67 -13.98 -2.16
C GLY A 112 -14.41 -14.26 -0.83
N LEU A 113 -13.90 -13.72 0.29
CA LEU A 113 -14.45 -13.92 1.64
C LEU A 113 -15.01 -12.64 2.28
N GLY A 114 -14.57 -11.47 1.83
CA GLY A 114 -14.77 -10.18 2.50
C GLY A 114 -16.20 -9.78 2.78
N CYS A 115 -16.96 -9.48 1.72
CA CYS A 115 -18.37 -9.08 1.81
C CYS A 115 -19.23 -10.14 2.54
N SER A 116 -19.05 -11.41 2.20
CA SER A 116 -19.74 -12.51 2.87
C SER A 116 -19.40 -12.63 4.35
N GLY A 117 -18.15 -12.35 4.73
CA GLY A 117 -17.71 -12.32 6.12
C GLY A 117 -18.40 -11.20 6.91
N CYS A 118 -18.60 -10.03 6.29
CA CYS A 118 -19.34 -8.91 6.90
C CYS A 118 -20.81 -9.27 7.15
N VAL A 119 -21.47 -9.90 6.18
CA VAL A 119 -22.86 -10.37 6.33
C VAL A 119 -22.96 -11.45 7.41
N LEU A 120 -22.03 -12.40 7.43
CA LEU A 120 -21.97 -13.43 8.47
C LEU A 120 -21.79 -12.81 9.86
N LEU A 121 -20.88 -11.83 10.02
CA LEU A 121 -20.66 -11.14 11.28
C LEU A 121 -21.91 -10.38 11.74
N SER A 122 -22.58 -9.67 10.83
CA SER A 122 -23.87 -9.00 11.10
C SER A 122 -24.89 -10.00 11.63
N GLN A 123 -25.10 -11.10 10.90
CA GLN A 123 -26.06 -12.15 11.28
C GLN A 123 -25.68 -12.87 12.57
N MET A 124 -24.40 -13.10 12.85
CA MET A 124 -23.95 -13.76 14.07
C MET A 124 -24.14 -12.89 15.32
N THR A 125 -23.96 -11.58 15.20
CA THR A 125 -23.97 -10.65 16.34
C THR A 125 -25.36 -10.12 16.65
N THR A 126 -26.17 -9.83 15.61
CA THR A 126 -27.50 -9.25 15.79
C THR A 126 -28.65 -10.17 15.39
N GLY A 127 -28.39 -11.13 14.49
CA GLY A 127 -29.44 -11.94 13.88
C GLY A 127 -30.25 -11.18 12.82
N GLU A 128 -29.94 -9.91 12.57
CA GLU A 128 -30.67 -9.07 11.62
C GLU A 128 -30.23 -9.38 10.17
N PRO A 129 -31.16 -9.31 9.21
CA PRO A 129 -30.84 -9.51 7.80
C PRO A 129 -30.05 -8.33 7.22
N ALA A 130 -29.22 -8.61 6.22
CA ALA A 130 -28.56 -7.57 5.44
C ALA A 130 -29.58 -6.93 4.48
N ARG A 131 -29.50 -5.61 4.31
CA ARG A 131 -30.29 -4.87 3.32
C ARG A 131 -29.35 -4.33 2.25
N VAL A 132 -29.64 -4.61 0.98
CA VAL A 132 -28.87 -4.11 -0.15
C VAL A 132 -29.81 -3.41 -1.12
N ILE A 133 -29.39 -2.24 -1.59
CA ILE A 133 -29.95 -1.57 -2.75
C ILE A 133 -28.85 -1.61 -3.80
N SER A 134 -29.13 -2.23 -4.95
CA SER A 134 -28.19 -2.29 -6.07
C SER A 134 -28.84 -1.66 -7.28
N CYS A 135 -28.19 -0.66 -7.85
CA CYS A 135 -28.60 -0.01 -9.09
C CYS A 135 -27.53 -0.30 -10.14
N TYR A 136 -27.91 -0.95 -11.23
CA TYR A 136 -26.98 -1.42 -12.26
C TYR A 136 -27.58 -1.20 -13.65
N GLN A 137 -26.69 -1.08 -14.64
CA GLN A 137 -27.08 -0.91 -16.02
C GLN A 137 -27.24 -2.27 -16.70
N GLU A 138 -28.37 -2.48 -17.38
CA GLU A 138 -28.64 -3.68 -18.17
C GLU A 138 -29.05 -3.24 -19.59
N GLY A 139 -28.10 -3.26 -20.50
CA GLY A 139 -28.27 -2.63 -21.82
C GLY A 139 -28.40 -1.12 -21.68
N ASP A 140 -29.49 -0.56 -22.21
CA ASP A 140 -29.79 0.88 -22.13
C ASP A 140 -30.63 1.25 -20.90
N ASP A 141 -31.14 0.27 -20.16
CA ASP A 141 -32.03 0.48 -19.01
C ASP A 141 -31.25 0.48 -17.69
N LEU A 142 -31.55 1.45 -16.84
CA LEU A 142 -31.05 1.49 -15.46
C LEU A 142 -32.05 0.78 -14.54
N LYS A 143 -31.65 -0.35 -13.97
CA LYS A 143 -32.47 -1.13 -13.05
C LYS A 143 -32.01 -0.93 -11.62
N GLY A 144 -32.95 -0.85 -10.69
CA GLY A 144 -32.70 -0.82 -9.26
C GLY A 144 -33.46 -1.92 -8.55
N VAL A 145 -32.78 -2.63 -7.67
CA VAL A 145 -33.38 -3.65 -6.82
C VAL A 145 -33.01 -3.41 -5.36
N LYS A 146 -34.00 -3.57 -4.49
CA LYS A 146 -33.83 -3.56 -3.04
C LYS A 146 -34.12 -4.95 -2.50
N MET A 147 -33.12 -5.54 -1.86
CA MET A 147 -33.17 -6.92 -1.37
C MET A 147 -32.85 -6.96 0.12
N LYS A 148 -33.55 -7.84 0.84
CA LYS A 148 -33.27 -8.18 2.23
C LYS A 148 -33.03 -9.67 2.32
N PHE A 149 -31.88 -10.07 2.85
CA PHE A 149 -31.48 -11.48 2.83
C PHE A 149 -30.63 -11.87 4.05
N LYS A 150 -30.54 -13.17 4.28
CA LYS A 150 -29.67 -13.82 5.27
C LYS A 150 -28.79 -14.87 4.59
N MET A 151 -27.69 -15.23 5.23
CA MET A 151 -26.87 -16.35 4.79
C MET A 151 -27.36 -17.65 5.45
N ASP A 152 -27.67 -18.66 4.64
CA ASP A 152 -27.78 -20.05 5.09
C ASP A 152 -26.37 -20.60 5.29
N VAL A 153 -25.94 -20.60 6.55
CA VAL A 153 -24.59 -21.03 6.94
C VAL A 153 -24.36 -22.49 6.56
N LYS A 154 -25.38 -23.36 6.63
CA LYS A 154 -25.23 -24.80 6.31
C LYS A 154 -25.10 -25.07 4.82
N LYS A 155 -25.63 -24.19 3.99
CA LYS A 155 -25.60 -24.35 2.52
C LYS A 155 -24.63 -23.40 1.82
N ASN A 156 -24.03 -22.45 2.52
CA ASN A 156 -23.18 -21.39 1.96
C ASN A 156 -23.88 -20.59 0.83
N LYS A 157 -25.18 -20.29 1.03
CA LYS A 157 -26.05 -19.62 0.05
C LYS A 157 -26.91 -18.55 0.71
N GLY A 158 -27.30 -17.54 -0.07
CA GLY A 158 -28.25 -16.52 0.37
C GLY A 158 -29.69 -17.07 0.46
N MET A 159 -30.41 -16.62 1.48
CA MET A 159 -31.85 -16.79 1.66
C MET A 159 -32.52 -15.43 1.51
N LEU A 160 -33.19 -15.22 0.38
CA LEU A 160 -33.97 -14.02 0.11
C LEU A 160 -35.18 -13.96 1.04
N MET A 161 -35.42 -12.81 1.66
CA MET A 161 -36.58 -12.56 2.51
C MET A 161 -37.57 -11.61 1.85
N GLU A 162 -37.08 -10.45 1.40
CA GLU A 162 -37.90 -9.42 0.74
C GLU A 162 -37.17 -8.92 -0.50
N ARG A 163 -37.93 -8.63 -1.56
CA ARG A 163 -37.45 -8.08 -2.83
C ARG A 163 -38.44 -7.04 -3.33
N GLU A 164 -37.94 -5.85 -3.60
CA GLU A 164 -38.69 -4.69 -4.09
C GLU A 164 -37.93 -4.06 -5.26
N ASP A 165 -38.64 -3.62 -6.30
CA ASP A 165 -38.05 -2.76 -7.32
C ASP A 165 -37.73 -1.39 -6.72
N PHE A 166 -36.58 -0.83 -7.11
CA PHE A 166 -36.12 0.47 -6.63
C PHE A 166 -35.95 1.41 -7.83
N PRO A 167 -36.51 2.63 -7.79
CA PRO A 167 -36.32 3.60 -8.86
C PRO A 167 -34.86 4.07 -8.86
N ALA A 168 -34.08 3.57 -9.81
CA ALA A 168 -32.66 3.89 -9.92
C ALA A 168 -32.46 5.24 -10.63
N GLU A 169 -31.67 6.12 -10.01
CA GLU A 169 -31.25 7.40 -10.61
C GLU A 169 -29.79 7.36 -11.09
N HIS A 170 -28.97 6.51 -10.48
CA HIS A 170 -27.55 6.33 -10.77
C HIS A 170 -27.15 4.88 -10.48
N THR A 171 -26.01 4.43 -11.02
CA THR A 171 -25.43 3.13 -10.70
C THR A 171 -24.74 3.17 -9.33
N GLY A 172 -24.70 2.03 -8.66
CA GLY A 172 -24.00 1.88 -7.38
C GLY A 172 -24.65 0.86 -6.46
N VAL A 173 -23.96 0.58 -5.36
CA VAL A 173 -24.47 -0.33 -4.33
C VAL A 173 -24.56 0.39 -2.99
N CYS A 174 -25.66 0.20 -2.28
CA CYS A 174 -25.83 0.61 -0.89
C CYS A 174 -26.16 -0.60 -0.04
N ILE A 175 -25.27 -0.94 0.90
CA ILE A 175 -25.47 -2.02 1.87
C ILE A 175 -25.63 -1.45 3.27
N GLU A 176 -26.60 -1.98 4.01
CA GLU A 176 -26.84 -1.71 5.41
C GLU A 176 -26.67 -2.99 6.23
N LEU A 177 -25.79 -2.93 7.22
CA LEU A 177 -25.45 -4.04 8.13
C LEU A 177 -25.54 -3.57 9.58
N GLN A 178 -25.85 -4.50 10.48
CA GLN A 178 -26.03 -4.20 11.90
C GLN A 178 -25.15 -5.11 12.75
N PHE A 179 -24.32 -4.50 13.60
CA PHE A 179 -23.29 -5.19 14.36
C PHE A 179 -23.43 -4.95 15.85
N LYS A 180 -23.34 -6.03 16.64
CA LYS A 180 -23.13 -6.00 18.09
C LYS A 180 -21.70 -6.47 18.43
N ASP A 181 -21.25 -6.22 19.65
CA ASP A 181 -19.92 -6.58 20.15
C ASP A 181 -18.75 -5.96 19.36
N VAL A 182 -19.00 -4.82 18.73
CA VAL A 182 -17.98 -4.04 18.00
C VAL A 182 -17.84 -2.67 18.63
N SER A 183 -16.71 -1.99 18.42
CA SER A 183 -16.48 -0.67 19.02
C SER A 183 -15.82 0.28 18.04
N TYR A 184 -16.39 1.49 17.93
CA TYR A 184 -15.78 2.58 17.19
C TYR A 184 -14.74 3.29 18.05
N SER A 185 -13.57 3.53 17.48
CA SER A 185 -12.46 4.22 18.12
C SER A 185 -11.78 5.15 17.11
N MET A 186 -11.30 6.30 17.60
CA MET A 186 -10.45 7.23 16.86
C MET A 186 -8.96 6.93 17.03
N ALA A 187 -8.62 5.88 17.80
CA ALA A 187 -7.23 5.44 17.97
C ALA A 187 -6.64 4.92 16.65
N GLU A 188 -5.33 4.67 16.65
CA GLU A 188 -4.56 4.27 15.46
C GLU A 188 -5.13 3.05 14.71
N GLN A 189 -5.74 2.12 15.44
CA GLN A 189 -6.32 0.89 14.90
C GLN A 189 -7.80 1.01 14.52
N GLY A 190 -8.38 2.19 14.72
CA GLY A 190 -9.80 2.47 14.52
C GLY A 190 -10.19 2.69 13.07
N ALA A 191 -11.49 2.62 12.80
CA ALA A 191 -12.05 2.78 11.47
C ALA A 191 -11.78 4.18 10.87
N PHE A 192 -11.76 5.22 11.68
CA PHE A 192 -11.44 6.58 11.22
C PHE A 192 -10.02 6.66 10.66
N GLU A 193 -9.04 6.15 11.42
CA GLU A 193 -7.64 6.16 11.01
C GLU A 193 -7.42 5.27 9.78
N TYR A 194 -8.15 4.16 9.68
CA TYR A 194 -8.17 3.33 8.47
C TYR A 194 -8.62 4.13 7.23
N ILE A 195 -9.71 4.91 7.33
CA ILE A 195 -10.17 5.78 6.24
C ILE A 195 -9.10 6.83 5.92
N ARG A 196 -8.53 7.50 6.93
CA ARG A 196 -7.47 8.51 6.76
C ARG A 196 -6.30 7.96 5.95
N ARG A 197 -5.81 6.76 6.31
CA ARG A 197 -4.72 6.07 5.61
C ARG A 197 -5.14 5.65 4.21
N THR A 198 -6.35 5.14 4.05
CA THR A 198 -6.88 4.70 2.75
C THR A 198 -6.88 5.84 1.73
N MET A 199 -7.21 7.06 2.14
CA MET A 199 -7.19 8.24 1.28
C MET A 199 -5.80 8.62 0.77
N ILE A 200 -4.75 8.38 1.55
CA ILE A 200 -3.35 8.62 1.12
C ILE A 200 -2.96 7.64 0.01
N GLY A 201 -3.33 6.37 0.14
CA GLY A 201 -3.04 5.34 -0.86
C GLY A 201 -3.93 5.38 -2.11
N ASN A 202 -5.04 6.12 -2.07
CA ASN A 202 -6.05 6.19 -3.13
C ASN A 202 -6.47 7.65 -3.38
N PRO A 203 -5.57 8.51 -3.90
CA PRO A 203 -5.80 9.95 -4.03
C PRO A 203 -6.93 10.31 -5.01
N HIS A 204 -7.34 9.39 -5.88
CA HIS A 204 -8.43 9.57 -6.83
C HIS A 204 -9.83 9.32 -6.25
N ALA A 205 -9.91 8.77 -5.04
CA ALA A 205 -11.17 8.47 -4.38
C ALA A 205 -11.72 9.64 -3.56
N LYS A 206 -13.04 9.66 -3.36
CA LYS A 206 -13.73 10.55 -2.43
C LYS A 206 -14.46 9.71 -1.39
N ILE A 207 -14.27 10.01 -0.11
CA ILE A 207 -15.01 9.37 0.98
C ILE A 207 -15.70 10.43 1.82
N THR A 208 -17.02 10.31 1.97
CA THR A 208 -17.79 11.04 2.97
C THR A 208 -18.10 10.09 4.11
N PHE A 209 -17.65 10.40 5.32
CA PHE A 209 -17.88 9.57 6.50
C PHE A 209 -18.64 10.36 7.57
N ARG A 210 -19.79 9.83 8.00
CA ARG A 210 -20.51 10.31 9.19
C ARG A 210 -20.28 9.33 10.33
N ASP A 211 -19.63 9.84 11.38
CA ASP A 211 -19.28 9.04 12.54
C ASP A 211 -20.49 8.84 13.49
N PRO A 212 -20.34 8.01 14.55
CA PRO A 212 -21.40 7.77 15.52
C PRO A 212 -21.82 8.98 16.35
N THR A 213 -20.98 10.02 16.43
CA THR A 213 -21.30 11.26 17.15
C THR A 213 -22.06 12.27 16.28
N GLY A 214 -22.12 12.01 14.97
CA GLY A 214 -22.81 12.84 13.98
C GLY A 214 -21.89 13.79 13.22
N HIS A 215 -20.59 13.81 13.53
CA HIS A 215 -19.59 14.57 12.78
C HIS A 215 -19.43 14.02 11.36
N LYS A 216 -19.45 14.94 10.38
CA LYS A 216 -19.29 14.62 8.96
C LYS A 216 -17.88 14.98 8.50
N TYR A 217 -17.12 13.96 8.14
CA TYR A 217 -15.79 14.08 7.54
C TYR A 217 -15.92 13.94 6.02
N ILE A 218 -15.28 14.84 5.28
CA ILE A 218 -15.27 14.83 3.82
C ILE A 218 -13.82 14.76 3.36
N PHE A 219 -13.42 13.59 2.87
CA PHE A 219 -12.14 13.36 2.23
C PHE A 219 -12.29 13.57 0.73
N LYS A 220 -11.82 14.72 0.24
CA LYS A 220 -11.87 15.08 -1.19
C LYS A 220 -10.81 14.32 -1.98
N ARG A 221 -10.98 14.26 -3.30
CA ARG A 221 -9.98 13.73 -4.23
C ARG A 221 -8.77 14.66 -4.29
N ALA A 222 -7.57 14.09 -4.29
CA ALA A 222 -6.32 14.79 -4.61
C ALA A 222 -5.99 14.71 -6.11
N ALA A 223 -6.58 13.73 -6.82
CA ALA A 223 -6.39 13.51 -8.25
C ALA A 223 -7.67 13.08 -8.95
N ASN A 224 -7.78 13.35 -10.25
CA ASN A 224 -8.95 13.00 -11.06
C ASN A 224 -8.60 11.98 -12.16
N ILE A 225 -7.66 11.09 -11.87
CA ILE A 225 -7.18 10.07 -12.82
C ILE A 225 -7.59 8.71 -12.28
N VAL A 226 -8.36 7.95 -13.07
CA VAL A 226 -8.66 6.56 -12.73
C VAL A 226 -7.42 5.72 -13.04
N PRO A 227 -6.92 4.92 -12.08
CA PRO A 227 -5.79 4.04 -12.31
C PRO A 227 -6.05 3.06 -13.46
N ILE A 228 -5.00 2.76 -14.24
CA ILE A 228 -5.06 1.75 -15.29
C ILE A 228 -5.28 0.38 -14.64
N LEU A 229 -6.13 -0.45 -15.23
CA LEU A 229 -6.37 -1.79 -14.72
C LEU A 229 -5.14 -2.70 -14.91
N PRO A 230 -4.74 -3.44 -13.87
CA PRO A 230 -3.63 -4.38 -13.96
C PRO A 230 -3.98 -5.51 -14.93
N LYS A 231 -2.98 -5.93 -15.71
CA LYS A 231 -3.08 -7.09 -16.61
C LYS A 231 -2.65 -8.35 -15.88
N GLU A 232 -3.24 -9.47 -16.25
CA GLU A 232 -2.83 -10.77 -15.74
C GLU A 232 -1.38 -11.07 -16.13
N VAL A 233 -0.61 -11.52 -15.15
CA VAL A 233 0.81 -11.84 -15.32
C VAL A 233 0.99 -13.35 -15.23
N LEU A 234 1.69 -13.91 -16.23
CA LEU A 234 2.06 -15.32 -16.20
C LEU A 234 3.08 -15.59 -15.08
N PRO A 235 2.95 -16.71 -14.36
CA PRO A 235 3.89 -17.08 -13.30
C PRO A 235 5.32 -17.16 -13.83
N HIS A 236 6.28 -16.75 -13.00
CA HIS A 236 7.69 -16.77 -13.35
C HIS A 236 8.30 -18.14 -13.03
N PRO A 237 9.16 -18.75 -13.89
CA PRO A 237 9.69 -20.10 -13.69
C PRO A 237 10.33 -20.37 -12.33
N LYS A 238 11.00 -19.39 -11.74
CA LYS A 238 11.62 -19.51 -10.39
C LYS A 238 10.61 -19.68 -9.24
N GLY A 239 9.32 -19.42 -9.48
CA GLY A 239 8.25 -19.47 -8.48
C GLY A 239 7.34 -20.67 -8.56
N VAL A 240 7.56 -21.52 -9.55
CA VAL A 240 6.61 -22.59 -9.86
C VAL A 240 7.07 -23.87 -9.19
N SER A 241 6.15 -24.55 -8.51
CA SER A 241 6.38 -25.86 -7.93
C SER A 241 6.08 -26.98 -8.93
N ALA A 242 6.47 -28.22 -8.60
CA ALA A 242 6.14 -29.38 -9.45
C ALA A 242 4.63 -29.59 -9.57
N ASP A 243 3.88 -29.32 -8.50
CA ASP A 243 2.42 -29.39 -8.48
C ASP A 243 1.80 -28.35 -9.42
N ASP A 244 2.29 -27.11 -9.39
CA ASP A 244 1.82 -26.05 -10.28
C ASP A 244 2.02 -26.42 -11.76
N ILE A 245 3.18 -26.96 -12.11
CA ILE A 245 3.45 -27.44 -13.47
C ILE A 245 2.48 -28.56 -13.86
N LEU A 246 2.23 -29.52 -12.96
CA LEU A 246 1.31 -30.62 -13.22
C LEU A 246 -0.14 -30.13 -13.35
N PHE A 247 -0.54 -29.17 -12.52
CA PHE A 247 -1.84 -28.52 -12.58
C PHE A 247 -2.03 -27.81 -13.91
N MET A 248 -1.03 -27.03 -14.36
CA MET A 248 -1.02 -26.40 -15.68
C MET A 248 -1.12 -27.44 -16.80
N ALA A 249 -0.38 -28.54 -16.68
CA ALA A 249 -0.34 -29.60 -17.69
C ALA A 249 -1.68 -30.34 -17.84
N LYS A 250 -2.47 -30.45 -16.76
CA LYS A 250 -3.84 -31.02 -16.79
C LYS A 250 -4.88 -30.08 -17.39
N HIS A 251 -4.75 -28.78 -17.16
CA HIS A 251 -5.74 -27.77 -17.54
C HIS A 251 -5.40 -26.99 -18.82
N THR A 252 -4.25 -27.28 -19.45
CA THR A 252 -3.85 -26.62 -20.70
C THR A 252 -4.60 -27.16 -21.92
N ASP A 253 -4.81 -26.27 -22.90
CA ASP A 253 -5.25 -26.57 -24.25
C ASP A 253 -4.10 -27.02 -25.17
N LYS A 254 -2.84 -26.87 -24.74
CA LYS A 254 -1.67 -27.15 -25.56
C LYS A 254 -1.40 -28.65 -25.71
N ARG A 255 -0.84 -29.01 -26.87
CA ARG A 255 -0.57 -30.41 -27.25
C ARG A 255 0.81 -30.91 -26.86
N ARG A 256 1.77 -30.02 -26.57
CA ARG A 256 3.18 -30.35 -26.30
C ARG A 256 3.70 -29.63 -25.06
N TYR A 257 4.63 -30.22 -24.32
CA TYR A 257 5.30 -29.57 -23.17
C TYR A 257 5.90 -28.23 -23.57
N LYS A 258 6.62 -28.17 -24.70
CA LYS A 258 7.23 -26.93 -25.21
C LYS A 258 6.23 -25.79 -25.37
N SER A 259 5.09 -26.07 -26.01
CA SER A 259 4.04 -25.07 -26.23
C SER A 259 3.41 -24.63 -24.92
N MET A 260 3.16 -25.58 -24.00
CA MET A 260 2.62 -25.27 -22.67
C MET A 260 3.58 -24.40 -21.86
N LEU A 261 4.85 -24.78 -21.71
CA LEU A 261 5.83 -24.02 -20.94
C LEU A 261 6.01 -22.60 -21.49
N THR A 262 5.98 -22.43 -22.81
CA THR A 262 6.11 -21.12 -23.46
C THR A 262 4.85 -20.27 -23.29
N SER A 263 3.65 -20.86 -23.28
CA SER A 263 2.39 -20.11 -23.14
C SER A 263 2.00 -19.81 -21.70
N SER A 264 2.39 -20.67 -20.76
CA SER A 264 1.92 -20.63 -19.37
C SER A 264 2.89 -19.95 -18.40
N LEU A 265 4.15 -19.77 -18.78
CA LEU A 265 5.18 -19.16 -17.94
C LEU A 265 5.70 -17.87 -18.56
N SER A 266 6.00 -16.88 -17.73
CA SER A 266 6.66 -15.66 -18.19
C SER A 266 8.14 -15.90 -18.51
N ARG A 267 8.67 -15.13 -19.47
CA ARG A 267 10.09 -15.17 -19.89
C ARG A 267 10.60 -16.55 -20.35
N MET A 268 9.70 -17.48 -20.69
CA MET A 268 10.05 -18.75 -21.31
C MET A 268 10.11 -18.61 -22.83
N SER A 269 11.33 -18.66 -23.38
CA SER A 269 11.56 -18.69 -24.82
C SER A 269 11.82 -20.10 -25.32
N ASN A 270 11.67 -20.32 -26.63
CA ASN A 270 12.02 -21.60 -27.25
C ASN A 270 13.47 -22.03 -26.96
N LYS A 271 14.40 -21.06 -26.87
CA LYS A 271 15.80 -21.32 -26.51
C LYS A 271 15.92 -21.91 -25.09
N ARG A 272 15.16 -21.37 -24.13
CA ARG A 272 15.16 -21.86 -22.74
C ARG A 272 14.51 -23.23 -22.62
N VAL A 273 13.46 -23.50 -23.39
CA VAL A 273 12.86 -24.84 -23.40
C VAL A 273 13.83 -25.88 -23.95
N ASN A 274 14.57 -25.56 -25.02
CA ASN A 274 15.58 -26.47 -25.57
C ASN A 274 16.73 -26.72 -24.57
N GLU A 275 17.16 -25.69 -23.83
CA GLU A 275 18.15 -25.84 -22.74
C GLU A 275 17.66 -26.80 -21.64
N ILE A 276 16.36 -26.81 -21.32
CA ILE A 276 15.78 -27.76 -20.37
C ILE A 276 15.77 -29.18 -20.96
N GLU A 277 15.42 -29.32 -22.24
CA GLU A 277 15.45 -30.62 -22.96
C GLU A 277 16.86 -31.22 -22.93
N GLU A 278 17.90 -30.42 -23.19
CA GLU A 278 19.30 -30.84 -23.11
C GLU A 278 19.74 -31.25 -21.69
N LEU A 279 19.30 -30.51 -20.66
CA LEU A 279 19.68 -30.78 -19.27
C LEU A 279 18.94 -31.96 -18.63
N THR A 280 17.69 -32.20 -19.03
CA THR A 280 16.81 -33.20 -18.40
C THR A 280 16.67 -34.49 -19.22
N GLY A 281 16.96 -34.45 -20.52
CA GLY A 281 16.68 -35.55 -21.44
C GLY A 281 15.19 -35.84 -21.65
N ILE A 282 14.30 -34.94 -21.20
CA ILE A 282 12.85 -35.08 -21.36
C ILE A 282 12.46 -34.62 -22.76
N ASP A 283 11.79 -35.49 -23.52
CA ASP A 283 11.21 -35.12 -24.81
C ASP A 283 10.11 -34.06 -24.64
N MET A 284 10.37 -32.85 -25.13
CA MET A 284 9.47 -31.71 -24.99
C MET A 284 8.26 -31.77 -25.95
N ASN A 285 8.18 -32.79 -26.80
CA ASN A 285 7.02 -33.06 -27.67
C ASN A 285 5.95 -33.93 -27.02
N LYS A 286 6.20 -34.49 -25.83
CA LYS A 286 5.19 -35.23 -25.06
C LYS A 286 3.97 -34.37 -24.78
N ARG A 287 2.83 -35.04 -24.60
CA ARG A 287 1.54 -34.40 -24.34
C ARG A 287 1.47 -33.96 -22.88
N PRO A 288 1.14 -32.68 -22.57
CA PRO A 288 1.10 -32.16 -21.20
C PRO A 288 0.31 -33.02 -20.21
N LYS A 289 -0.84 -33.56 -20.62
CA LYS A 289 -1.72 -34.35 -19.75
C LYS A 289 -1.09 -35.66 -19.23
N ASP A 290 -0.04 -36.15 -19.89
CA ASP A 290 0.65 -37.39 -19.53
C ASP A 290 1.88 -37.13 -18.65
N MET A 291 2.07 -35.89 -18.18
CA MET A 291 3.21 -35.50 -17.36
C MET A 291 3.22 -36.20 -16.02
N THR A 292 4.38 -36.77 -15.70
CA THR A 292 4.62 -37.43 -14.41
C THR A 292 5.18 -36.44 -13.39
N TRP A 293 5.01 -36.76 -12.10
CA TRP A 293 5.59 -35.96 -11.01
C TRP A 293 7.12 -35.83 -11.13
N ALA A 294 7.81 -36.93 -11.49
CA ALA A 294 9.27 -36.94 -11.64
C ALA A 294 9.74 -36.03 -12.78
N GLU A 295 9.02 -35.98 -13.90
CA GLU A 295 9.31 -35.06 -15.00
C GLU A 295 9.11 -33.59 -14.59
N ALA A 296 8.01 -33.29 -13.89
CA ALA A 296 7.73 -31.94 -13.38
C ALA A 296 8.80 -31.48 -12.38
N GLU A 297 9.22 -32.35 -11.47
CA GLU A 297 10.28 -32.07 -10.49
C GLU A 297 11.64 -31.83 -11.17
N ALA A 298 11.98 -32.62 -12.19
CA ALA A 298 13.21 -32.41 -12.97
C ALA A 298 13.21 -31.03 -13.65
N ILE A 299 12.10 -30.63 -14.27
CA ILE A 299 11.94 -29.31 -14.89
C ILE A 299 12.12 -28.18 -13.87
N VAL A 300 11.47 -28.28 -12.70
CA VAL A 300 11.56 -27.26 -11.63
C VAL A 300 12.96 -27.16 -11.05
N ASN A 301 13.66 -28.29 -10.88
CA ASN A 301 15.05 -28.29 -10.44
C ASN A 301 15.99 -27.63 -11.45
N CYS A 302 15.71 -27.75 -12.76
CA CYS A 302 16.41 -26.98 -13.78
C CYS A 302 16.12 -25.47 -13.68
N PHE A 303 14.88 -25.06 -13.40
CA PHE A 303 14.56 -23.63 -13.24
C PHE A 303 15.39 -22.94 -12.16
N LYS A 304 15.72 -23.64 -11.06
CA LYS A 304 16.57 -23.09 -9.99
C LYS A 304 18.01 -22.84 -10.42
N LYS A 305 18.53 -23.64 -11.37
CA LYS A 305 19.90 -23.53 -11.88
C LYS A 305 20.02 -22.52 -13.02
N MET A 306 18.94 -22.29 -13.75
CA MET A 306 18.94 -21.39 -14.92
C MET A 306 18.82 -19.91 -14.51
N LYS A 307 19.48 -19.04 -15.28
CA LYS A 307 19.34 -17.58 -15.16
C LYS A 307 18.19 -17.09 -16.03
N PHE A 308 17.11 -16.61 -15.39
CA PHE A 308 15.99 -15.96 -16.06
C PHE A 308 16.11 -14.44 -16.02
N MET A 309 15.56 -13.78 -17.05
CA MET A 309 15.34 -12.34 -17.03
C MET A 309 14.32 -11.98 -15.95
N ALA A 310 14.35 -10.74 -15.47
CA ALA A 310 13.34 -10.25 -14.53
C ALA A 310 11.92 -10.40 -15.12
N PRO A 311 10.93 -10.79 -14.29
CA PRO A 311 9.52 -10.84 -14.69
C PRO A 311 9.04 -9.50 -15.24
N PRO A 312 8.06 -9.52 -16.16
CA PRO A 312 7.50 -8.29 -16.71
C PRO A 312 6.77 -7.50 -15.63
N SER A 313 7.04 -6.19 -15.56
CA SER A 313 6.41 -5.29 -14.59
C SER A 313 5.07 -4.72 -15.06
N ASN A 314 4.64 -5.03 -16.28
CA ASN A 314 3.47 -4.43 -16.91
C ASN A 314 2.14 -4.73 -16.19
N GLY A 315 2.10 -5.77 -15.35
CA GLY A 315 0.93 -6.08 -14.53
C GLY A 315 0.94 -5.43 -13.15
N LEU A 316 2.04 -4.77 -12.76
CA LEU A 316 2.13 -4.02 -11.51
C LEU A 316 1.85 -2.54 -11.80
N ILE A 317 0.78 -2.03 -11.21
CA ILE A 317 0.33 -0.64 -11.34
C ILE A 317 0.67 0.09 -10.03
N PRO A 318 1.78 0.85 -9.99
CA PRO A 318 2.12 1.70 -8.85
C PRO A 318 1.09 2.82 -8.64
N ILE A 319 1.14 3.47 -7.46
CA ILE A 319 0.37 4.71 -7.23
C ILE A 319 1.06 5.86 -7.97
N GLY A 320 2.39 5.89 -7.91
CA GLY A 320 3.25 6.93 -8.46
C GLY A 320 3.65 7.97 -7.39
N SER A 321 4.91 8.41 -7.45
CA SER A 321 5.50 9.37 -6.51
C SER A 321 4.68 10.66 -6.39
N GLU A 322 4.25 11.23 -7.51
CA GLU A 322 3.47 12.48 -7.54
C GLU A 322 2.09 12.32 -6.87
N GLN A 323 1.44 11.17 -7.08
CA GLN A 323 0.12 10.87 -6.55
C GLN A 323 0.17 10.64 -5.04
N ILE A 324 1.19 9.92 -4.56
CA ILE A 324 1.47 9.76 -3.12
C ILE A 324 1.75 11.12 -2.48
N GLU A 325 2.53 11.98 -3.14
CA GLU A 325 2.87 13.30 -2.63
C GLU A 325 1.61 14.16 -2.45
N LYS A 326 0.71 14.18 -3.44
CA LYS A 326 -0.58 14.88 -3.36
C LYS A 326 -1.46 14.34 -2.22
N GLY A 327 -1.57 13.00 -2.10
CA GLY A 327 -2.35 12.35 -1.04
C GLY A 327 -1.84 12.68 0.36
N MET A 328 -0.52 12.60 0.57
CA MET A 328 0.11 12.95 1.85
C MET A 328 0.00 14.45 2.16
N LYS A 329 0.19 15.35 1.18
CA LYS A 329 0.04 16.80 1.38
C LYS A 329 -1.38 17.16 1.83
N GLN A 330 -2.40 16.58 1.21
CA GLN A 330 -3.80 16.87 1.54
C GLN A 330 -4.17 16.46 2.97
N ILE A 331 -3.65 15.32 3.44
CA ILE A 331 -4.03 14.73 4.74
C ILE A 331 -3.13 15.22 5.88
N LEU A 332 -1.82 15.31 5.66
CA LEU A 332 -0.82 15.58 6.71
C LEU A 332 -0.33 17.03 6.75
N LYS A 333 -0.60 17.83 5.70
CA LYS A 333 -0.12 19.23 5.56
C LYS A 333 1.32 19.44 6.07
N PRO A 334 2.29 18.65 5.58
CA PRO A 334 3.63 18.64 6.13
C PRO A 334 4.43 19.88 5.71
N GLU A 335 5.47 20.21 6.47
CA GLU A 335 6.44 21.24 6.08
C GLU A 335 7.40 20.73 4.99
N PHE A 336 7.71 19.43 5.04
CA PHE A 336 8.55 18.77 4.06
C PHE A 336 7.94 17.43 3.65
N ILE A 337 8.02 17.13 2.36
CA ILE A 337 7.61 15.85 1.81
C ILE A 337 8.57 15.42 0.71
N ALA A 338 8.88 14.13 0.66
CA ALA A 338 9.55 13.51 -0.47
C ALA A 338 9.00 12.09 -0.68
N THR A 339 8.81 11.71 -1.94
CA THR A 339 8.29 10.40 -2.34
C THR A 339 9.20 9.75 -3.38
N LEU A 340 9.16 8.42 -3.46
CA LEU A 340 9.97 7.63 -4.38
C LEU A 340 9.23 6.36 -4.78
N THR A 341 9.18 6.08 -6.08
CA THR A 341 8.77 4.78 -6.63
C THR A 341 10.02 4.09 -7.17
N ARG A 342 10.34 2.91 -6.63
CA ARG A 342 11.53 2.14 -7.04
C ARG A 342 11.26 1.31 -8.30
N LYS A 343 12.33 0.79 -8.89
CA LYS A 343 12.23 -0.16 -10.00
C LYS A 343 11.71 -1.52 -9.48
N PRO A 344 10.97 -2.28 -10.31
CA PRO A 344 10.52 -3.62 -9.94
C PRO A 344 11.68 -4.57 -9.66
N VAL A 345 11.57 -5.33 -8.57
CA VAL A 345 12.52 -6.36 -8.13
C VAL A 345 11.77 -7.66 -7.86
N THR A 346 12.47 -8.76 -7.57
CA THR A 346 11.85 -10.06 -7.26
C THR A 346 12.28 -10.55 -5.89
N TYR A 347 11.36 -11.16 -5.15
CA TYR A 347 11.68 -11.89 -3.92
C TYR A 347 11.52 -13.41 -4.13
N GLY A 348 11.75 -14.20 -3.07
CA GLY A 348 11.61 -15.66 -3.06
C GLY A 348 10.46 -16.19 -3.94
N GLY A 349 10.79 -17.10 -4.85
CA GLY A 349 9.84 -17.61 -5.84
C GLY A 349 9.65 -16.72 -7.07
N GLY A 350 10.56 -15.77 -7.37
CA GLY A 350 10.49 -15.03 -8.63
C GLY A 350 9.25 -14.16 -8.82
N VAL A 351 8.55 -13.84 -7.73
CA VAL A 351 7.39 -12.94 -7.72
C VAL A 351 7.92 -11.51 -7.77
N SER A 352 7.44 -10.73 -8.74
CA SER A 352 7.80 -9.32 -8.90
C SER A 352 7.11 -8.44 -7.88
N PHE A 353 7.84 -7.50 -7.31
CA PHE A 353 7.29 -6.46 -6.46
C PHE A 353 7.92 -5.08 -6.73
N ILE A 354 7.16 -4.04 -6.42
CA ILE A 354 7.63 -2.64 -6.44
C ILE A 354 7.44 -2.07 -5.04
N ILE A 355 8.43 -1.31 -4.57
CA ILE A 355 8.33 -0.53 -3.33
C ILE A 355 8.11 0.95 -3.68
N GLU A 356 7.10 1.54 -3.07
CA GLU A 356 6.93 2.99 -3.01
C GLU A 356 7.12 3.44 -1.58
N ALA A 357 7.87 4.53 -1.41
CA ALA A 357 8.14 5.10 -0.11
C ALA A 357 7.84 6.61 -0.12
N GLY A 358 7.45 7.14 1.05
CA GLY A 358 7.22 8.55 1.28
C GLY A 358 7.66 8.95 2.68
N ILE A 359 8.22 10.14 2.82
CA ILE A 359 8.59 10.74 4.09
C ILE A 359 7.92 12.11 4.20
N ALA A 360 7.24 12.36 5.31
CA ALA A 360 6.65 13.65 5.63
C ALA A 360 7.10 14.10 7.02
N TYR A 361 7.44 15.39 7.14
CA TYR A 361 7.95 15.98 8.38
C TYR A 361 7.24 17.29 8.70
N GLY A 362 6.91 17.49 9.99
CA GLY A 362 6.23 18.69 10.48
C GLY A 362 4.72 18.71 10.17
N GLY A 363 4.07 19.83 10.49
CA GLY A 363 2.61 19.98 10.31
C GLY A 363 1.80 18.94 11.10
N ASP A 364 0.86 18.28 10.42
CA ASP A 364 0.07 17.17 10.97
C ASP A 364 0.72 15.79 10.84
N SER A 365 2.02 15.74 10.50
CA SER A 365 2.79 14.49 10.46
C SER A 365 2.98 13.89 11.86
N GLY A 366 3.13 12.57 11.90
CA GLY A 366 3.15 11.78 13.12
C GLY A 366 1.74 11.50 13.66
N ARG A 367 1.69 10.56 14.60
CA ARG A 367 0.48 10.23 15.36
C ARG A 367 0.45 11.02 16.65
N VAL A 368 -0.75 11.42 17.09
CA VAL A 368 -0.94 12.10 18.36
C VAL A 368 -1.20 11.06 19.46
N VAL A 369 -0.31 11.00 20.45
CA VAL A 369 -0.44 10.12 21.62
C VAL A 369 -0.24 10.98 22.86
N ASN A 370 -1.27 11.09 23.71
CA ASN A 370 -1.24 11.92 24.92
C ASN A 370 -0.74 13.34 24.65
N GLU A 371 -1.31 14.00 23.63
CA GLU A 371 -0.95 15.36 23.18
C GLU A 371 0.48 15.54 22.64
N GLN A 372 1.30 14.49 22.63
CA GLN A 372 2.62 14.48 22.02
C GLN A 372 2.57 13.85 20.62
N ARG A 373 3.27 14.47 19.66
CA ARG A 373 3.45 13.88 18.34
C ARG A 373 4.56 12.85 18.38
N LYS A 374 4.20 11.62 18.01
CA LYS A 374 5.12 10.50 17.86
C LYS A 374 5.26 10.13 16.39
N SER A 375 6.34 9.44 16.04
CA SER A 375 6.49 8.94 14.67
C SER A 375 5.34 8.01 14.30
N GLU A 376 4.97 8.09 13.02
CA GLU A 376 3.95 7.24 12.43
C GLU A 376 4.53 6.45 11.27
N ILE A 377 4.23 5.15 11.24
CA ILE A 377 4.58 4.26 10.14
C ILE A 377 3.28 3.79 9.48
N MET A 378 3.00 4.29 8.29
CA MET A 378 1.88 3.88 7.46
C MET A 378 2.34 2.80 6.48
N ARG A 379 1.82 1.59 6.70
CA ARG A 379 2.16 0.40 5.92
C ARG A 379 1.04 0.11 4.94
N PHE A 380 1.38 -0.16 3.68
CA PHE A 380 0.43 -0.49 2.64
C PHE A 380 0.87 -1.71 1.85
N ALA A 381 -0.10 -2.47 1.36
CA ALA A 381 0.09 -3.50 0.37
C ALA A 381 -0.97 -3.33 -0.72
N ASN A 382 -0.57 -3.25 -1.98
CA ASN A 382 -1.46 -3.03 -3.13
C ASN A 382 -2.45 -1.87 -2.90
N ARG A 383 -1.97 -0.73 -2.39
CA ARG A 383 -2.79 0.47 -2.04
C ARG A 383 -3.74 0.31 -0.85
N VAL A 384 -3.66 -0.81 -0.13
CA VAL A 384 -4.51 -1.09 1.03
C VAL A 384 -3.70 -0.94 2.32
N PRO A 385 -4.17 -0.13 3.29
CA PRO A 385 -3.45 0.08 4.53
C PRO A 385 -3.50 -1.16 5.44
N LEU A 386 -2.33 -1.51 5.98
CA LEU A 386 -2.12 -2.59 6.92
C LEU A 386 -2.18 -2.02 8.34
N THR A 387 -3.31 -2.22 9.02
CA THR A 387 -3.60 -1.50 10.28
C THR A 387 -3.15 -2.28 11.51
N PHE A 388 -3.23 -3.60 11.48
CA PHE A 388 -2.91 -4.47 12.62
C PHE A 388 -1.57 -5.17 12.48
N ASP A 389 -1.14 -5.88 13.54
CA ASP A 389 0.02 -6.78 13.52
C ASP A 389 1.33 -6.09 13.07
N GLN A 390 1.54 -4.84 13.51
CA GLN A 390 2.70 -4.01 13.13
C GLN A 390 4.05 -4.61 13.56
N GLY A 391 4.08 -5.30 14.71
CA GLY A 391 5.32 -5.79 15.33
C GLY A 391 6.08 -6.84 14.50
N SER A 392 5.37 -7.70 13.77
CA SER A 392 5.97 -8.77 12.95
C SER A 392 6.04 -8.43 11.45
N CYS A 393 5.74 -7.20 11.07
CA CYS A 393 5.68 -6.82 9.66
C CYS A 393 7.06 -6.38 9.13
N ALA A 394 7.43 -6.91 7.97
CA ALA A 394 8.65 -6.57 7.22
C ALA A 394 8.89 -5.06 7.10
N ILE A 395 7.84 -4.28 6.82
CA ILE A 395 7.93 -2.82 6.67
C ILE A 395 8.37 -2.17 7.98
N THR A 396 7.78 -2.57 9.11
CA THR A 396 8.14 -2.01 10.42
C THR A 396 9.58 -2.37 10.78
N GLU A 397 9.96 -3.62 10.56
CA GLU A 397 11.31 -4.12 10.83
C GLU A 397 12.36 -3.39 9.99
N ALA A 398 12.10 -3.23 8.69
CA ALA A 398 12.95 -2.48 7.76
C ALA A 398 13.14 -1.02 8.20
N LEU A 399 12.08 -0.35 8.63
CA LEU A 399 12.14 1.06 9.03
C LEU A 399 12.79 1.28 10.40
N LYS A 400 12.56 0.37 11.35
CA LYS A 400 13.18 0.42 12.69
C LYS A 400 14.67 0.07 12.67
N SER A 401 15.11 -0.71 11.71
CA SER A 401 16.53 -1.06 11.55
C SER A 401 17.38 0.06 10.93
N ILE A 402 16.78 1.20 10.55
CA ILE A 402 17.51 2.37 10.02
C ILE A 402 18.00 3.24 11.18
N ASP A 403 19.27 3.66 11.14
CA ASP A 403 19.83 4.62 12.09
C ASP A 403 19.43 6.06 11.72
N TRP A 404 18.29 6.50 12.22
CA TRP A 404 17.71 7.83 11.97
C TRP A 404 18.56 9.00 12.48
N LYS A 405 19.46 8.76 13.43
CA LYS A 405 20.37 9.80 13.96
C LYS A 405 21.31 10.32 12.88
N ARG A 406 21.75 9.45 11.98
CA ARG A 406 22.61 9.82 10.82
C ARG A 406 21.92 10.82 9.90
N TYR A 407 20.60 10.79 9.82
CA TYR A 407 19.78 11.65 8.97
C TYR A 407 19.26 12.92 9.69
N GLY A 408 19.76 13.22 10.89
CA GLY A 408 19.41 14.43 11.63
C GLY A 408 18.21 14.29 12.57
N ILE A 409 17.66 13.08 12.73
CA ILE A 409 16.56 12.81 13.67
C ILE A 409 17.12 12.12 14.92
N LYS A 410 17.29 12.88 16.01
CA LYS A 410 17.89 12.37 17.25
C LYS A 410 17.02 11.34 17.96
N ASP A 411 15.71 11.58 18.00
CA ASP A 411 14.71 10.73 18.62
C ASP A 411 13.61 10.48 17.60
N PHE A 412 13.67 9.33 16.94
CA PHE A 412 12.70 8.96 15.91
C PHE A 412 11.30 8.80 16.50
N ASP A 413 11.17 8.14 17.64
CA ASP A 413 9.86 7.79 18.22
C ASP A 413 9.06 9.02 18.66
N ASN A 414 9.73 10.10 19.08
CA ASN A 414 9.09 11.34 19.51
C ASN A 414 9.24 12.49 18.49
N SER A 415 9.51 12.18 17.22
CA SER A 415 9.57 13.18 16.15
C SER A 415 8.25 13.26 15.36
N PRO A 416 7.85 14.45 14.87
CA PRO A 416 6.67 14.63 14.02
C PRO A 416 6.98 14.18 12.58
N ILE A 417 7.20 12.88 12.41
CA ILE A 417 7.54 12.23 11.15
C ILE A 417 6.51 11.16 10.80
N THR A 418 6.07 11.14 9.53
CA THR A 418 5.27 10.05 8.98
C THR A 418 6.05 9.37 7.86
N LEU A 419 6.18 8.06 7.96
CA LEU A 419 6.76 7.19 6.94
C LEU A 419 5.63 6.45 6.24
N PHE A 420 5.57 6.58 4.92
CA PHE A 420 4.67 5.82 4.05
C PHE A 420 5.50 4.77 3.31
N VAL A 421 5.06 3.51 3.33
CA VAL A 421 5.64 2.46 2.51
C VAL A 421 4.53 1.58 1.95
N ASN A 422 4.50 1.42 0.63
CA ASN A 422 3.57 0.57 -0.11
C ASN A 422 4.34 -0.52 -0.87
N ILE A 423 4.00 -1.78 -0.61
CA ILE A 423 4.45 -2.92 -1.41
C ILE A 423 3.40 -3.25 -2.46
N ILE A 424 3.81 -3.33 -3.72
CA ILE A 424 2.95 -3.68 -4.84
C ILE A 424 3.41 -5.01 -5.42
N SER A 425 2.54 -6.00 -5.46
CA SER A 425 2.83 -7.32 -6.01
C SER A 425 1.55 -8.01 -6.46
N THR A 426 1.64 -8.94 -7.42
CA THR A 426 0.51 -9.82 -7.75
C THR A 426 0.17 -10.76 -6.59
N GLN A 427 1.19 -11.18 -5.84
CA GLN A 427 1.08 -11.96 -4.62
C GLN A 427 1.94 -11.32 -3.54
N VAL A 428 1.30 -10.77 -2.50
CA VAL A 428 2.01 -10.22 -1.35
C VAL A 428 2.20 -11.35 -0.33
N PRO A 429 3.40 -11.56 0.23
CA PRO A 429 3.64 -12.64 1.20
C PRO A 429 3.09 -12.23 2.56
N TYR A 430 1.81 -12.50 2.82
CA TYR A 430 1.17 -12.21 4.11
C TYR A 430 1.48 -13.28 5.16
N LEU A 431 1.66 -12.89 6.42
CA LEU A 431 1.87 -13.83 7.54
C LEU A 431 0.57 -14.53 8.00
N SER A 432 -0.59 -13.92 7.75
CA SER A 432 -1.89 -14.43 8.19
C SER A 432 -2.97 -14.27 7.13
N THR A 433 -4.04 -15.05 7.27
CA THR A 433 -5.22 -14.98 6.38
C THR A 433 -5.91 -13.61 6.41
N GLY A 434 -5.78 -12.86 7.51
CA GLY A 434 -6.32 -11.51 7.66
C GLY A 434 -5.53 -10.42 6.93
N LYS A 435 -4.39 -10.75 6.32
CA LYS A 435 -3.59 -9.86 5.45
C LYS A 435 -3.20 -8.52 6.08
N GLN A 436 -2.80 -8.53 7.35
CA GLN A 436 -2.45 -7.29 8.08
C GLN A 436 -0.93 -7.08 8.25
N SER A 437 -0.11 -8.05 7.86
CA SER A 437 1.35 -7.96 7.97
C SER A 437 2.02 -8.75 6.84
N VAL A 438 3.13 -8.19 6.36
CA VAL A 438 3.97 -8.75 5.29
C VAL A 438 5.13 -9.53 5.93
N SER A 439 5.43 -10.70 5.39
CA SER A 439 6.55 -11.57 5.77
C SER A 439 7.89 -10.84 5.57
N PRO A 440 8.81 -10.89 6.55
CA PRO A 440 10.13 -10.27 6.45
C PRO A 440 11.07 -11.08 5.55
N GLU A 441 10.79 -11.10 4.26
CA GLU A 441 11.72 -11.65 3.25
C GLU A 441 12.93 -10.70 3.10
N PRO A 442 14.17 -11.22 3.03
CA PRO A 442 15.39 -10.40 2.98
C PRO A 442 15.39 -9.38 1.85
N GLU A 443 14.92 -9.76 0.66
CA GLU A 443 14.88 -8.88 -0.52
C GLU A 443 13.88 -7.73 -0.33
N ILE A 444 12.74 -8.01 0.30
CA ILE A 444 11.72 -7.00 0.60
C ILE A 444 12.25 -6.01 1.64
N VAL A 445 12.85 -6.51 2.73
CA VAL A 445 13.40 -5.68 3.80
C VAL A 445 14.54 -4.79 3.26
N HIS A 446 15.43 -5.36 2.46
CA HIS A 446 16.52 -4.61 1.83
C HIS A 446 15.99 -3.47 0.95
N GLU A 447 15.02 -3.76 0.08
CA GLU A 447 14.50 -2.76 -0.86
C GLU A 447 13.74 -1.62 -0.15
N ILE A 448 12.99 -1.93 0.91
CA ILE A 448 12.32 -0.92 1.76
C ILE A 448 13.35 0.00 2.43
N ARG A 449 14.45 -0.57 2.93
CA ARG A 449 15.55 0.21 3.54
C ARG A 449 16.15 1.16 2.52
N GLN A 450 16.52 0.67 1.33
CA GLN A 450 17.14 1.50 0.29
C GLN A 450 16.23 2.64 -0.16
N ALA A 451 14.94 2.36 -0.39
CA ALA A 451 13.95 3.37 -0.73
C ALA A 451 13.85 4.46 0.34
N THR A 452 13.79 4.05 1.61
CA THR A 452 13.63 4.99 2.73
C THR A 452 14.91 5.78 3.01
N MET A 453 16.09 5.17 2.93
CA MET A 453 17.37 5.87 3.13
C MET A 453 17.58 6.96 2.09
N THR A 454 17.20 6.70 0.83
CA THR A 454 17.23 7.71 -0.25
C THR A 454 16.40 8.93 0.11
N LEU A 455 15.20 8.72 0.65
CA LEU A 455 14.31 9.81 1.11
C LEU A 455 14.84 10.50 2.38
N ALA A 456 15.45 9.74 3.29
CA ALA A 456 16.02 10.27 4.52
C ALA A 456 17.19 11.24 4.26
N ARG A 457 17.99 11.00 3.20
CA ARG A 457 19.02 11.96 2.73
C ARG A 457 18.41 13.29 2.29
N LYS A 458 17.29 13.27 1.57
CA LYS A 458 16.55 14.49 1.17
C LYS A 458 16.02 15.24 2.40
N LEU A 459 15.44 14.52 3.36
CA LEU A 459 14.99 15.11 4.63
C LEU A 459 16.16 15.73 5.40
N GLN A 460 17.31 15.07 5.45
CA GLN A 460 18.49 15.58 6.13
C GLN A 460 18.94 16.94 5.57
N LYS A 461 18.92 17.11 4.24
CA LYS A 461 19.23 18.41 3.59
C LYS A 461 18.26 19.49 4.08
N HIS A 462 16.96 19.20 4.11
CA HIS A 462 15.94 20.12 4.62
C HIS A 462 16.13 20.46 6.11
N LEU A 463 16.39 19.48 6.97
CA LEU A 463 16.63 19.71 8.40
C LEU A 463 17.88 20.55 8.66
N ARG A 464 18.96 20.35 7.89
CA ARG A 464 20.17 21.16 7.95
C ARG A 464 19.89 22.61 7.55
N ALA A 465 19.17 22.82 6.45
CA ALA A 465 18.77 24.15 6.00
C ALA A 465 17.91 24.88 7.05
N LYS A 466 16.92 24.18 7.62
CA LYS A 466 16.06 24.71 8.69
C LYS A 466 16.87 25.09 9.94
N LYS A 467 17.83 24.27 10.33
CA LYS A 467 18.71 24.55 11.47
C LYS A 467 19.59 25.78 11.20
N ALA A 468 20.20 25.86 10.02
CA ALA A 468 21.02 27.00 9.61
C ALA A 468 20.22 28.31 9.57
N ALA A 469 18.99 28.27 9.04
CA ALA A 469 18.09 29.42 9.04
C ALA A 469 17.73 29.88 10.47
N LYS A 470 17.47 28.94 11.38
CA LYS A 470 17.21 29.25 12.80
C LYS A 470 18.43 29.86 13.49
N GLU A 471 19.62 29.31 13.26
CA GLU A 471 20.88 29.85 13.80
C GLU A 471 21.15 31.26 13.28
N LYS A 472 20.94 31.52 11.97
CA LYS A 472 21.05 32.85 11.37
C LYS A 472 20.05 33.85 11.95
N ALA A 473 18.80 33.43 12.18
CA ALA A 473 17.78 34.26 12.79
C ALA A 473 18.09 34.60 14.27
N MET A 474 18.54 33.62 15.06
CA MET A 474 18.98 33.86 16.44
C MET A 474 20.19 34.80 16.48
N ARG A 475 21.17 34.59 15.61
CA ARG A 475 22.35 35.47 15.49
C ARG A 475 21.96 36.89 15.12
N SER A 476 21.02 37.08 14.18
CA SER A 476 20.53 38.40 13.78
C SER A 476 19.84 39.12 14.94
N LYS A 477 19.00 38.42 15.70
CA LYS A 477 18.33 38.97 16.88
C LYS A 477 19.32 39.39 17.97
N VAL A 478 20.33 38.58 18.24
CA VAL A 478 21.41 38.93 19.18
C VAL A 478 22.13 40.20 18.71
N PHE A 479 22.41 40.36 17.42
CA PHE A 479 22.99 41.62 16.93
C PHE A 479 22.04 42.80 17.08
N GLU A 480 20.74 42.64 16.83
CA GLU A 480 19.74 43.72 17.05
C GLU A 480 19.70 44.19 18.50
N ASP A 481 19.74 43.25 19.46
CA ASP A 481 19.63 43.57 20.88
C ASP A 481 20.93 44.17 21.45
N TYR A 482 22.10 43.65 21.07
CA TYR A 482 23.39 44.03 21.69
C TYR A 482 24.16 45.12 20.96
N LEU A 483 24.01 45.24 19.64
CA LEU A 483 24.80 46.19 18.84
C LEU A 483 24.56 47.66 19.26
N PRO A 484 23.32 48.13 19.51
CA PRO A 484 23.08 49.48 20.00
C PRO A 484 23.79 49.76 21.33
N VAL A 485 23.67 48.82 22.28
CA VAL A 485 24.28 48.94 23.62
C VAL A 485 25.81 49.03 23.53
N ILE A 486 26.42 48.18 22.70
CA ILE A 486 27.88 48.18 22.51
C ILE A 486 28.35 49.52 21.92
N ILE A 487 27.62 50.07 20.95
CA ILE A 487 28.00 51.32 20.29
C ILE A 487 27.83 52.51 21.23
N GLU A 488 26.75 52.56 22.01
CA GLU A 488 26.55 53.60 23.03
C GLU A 488 27.66 53.59 24.10
N GLU A 489 27.99 52.42 24.65
CA GLU A 489 29.04 52.30 25.66
C GLU A 489 30.44 52.57 25.10
N ALA A 490 30.72 52.14 23.86
CA ALA A 490 31.99 52.44 23.19
C ALA A 490 32.14 53.94 22.90
N ALA A 491 31.07 54.63 22.50
CA ALA A 491 31.06 56.07 22.28
C ALA A 491 31.31 56.84 23.58
N LYS A 492 30.68 56.42 24.70
CA LYS A 492 30.94 56.96 26.04
C LYS A 492 32.41 56.78 26.45
N LEU A 493 32.97 55.60 26.24
CA LEU A 493 34.36 55.30 26.62
C LEU A 493 35.38 56.10 25.80
N GLY A 494 35.08 56.32 24.52
CA GLY A 494 35.91 57.08 23.61
C GLY A 494 35.68 58.59 23.63
N GLU A 495 34.83 59.11 24.54
CA GLU A 495 34.42 60.52 24.62
C GLU A 495 33.95 61.11 23.27
N THR A 496 33.28 60.30 22.45
CA THR A 496 32.81 60.68 21.11
C THR A 496 31.29 60.58 21.00
N ALA A 497 30.70 61.28 20.02
CA ALA A 497 29.27 61.14 19.72
C ALA A 497 28.97 59.76 19.13
N VAL A 498 27.79 59.21 19.45
CA VAL A 498 27.35 57.92 18.93
C VAL A 498 27.33 57.96 17.39
N PRO A 499 28.13 57.12 16.71
CA PRO A 499 28.16 57.10 15.25
C PRO A 499 26.86 56.50 14.70
N GLU A 500 26.42 56.96 13.52
CA GLU A 500 25.25 56.36 12.85
C GLU A 500 25.51 54.89 12.50
N TYR A 501 24.74 54.00 13.12
CA TYR A 501 24.92 52.56 12.96
C TYR A 501 23.77 51.87 12.22
N ASN A 502 22.71 52.61 11.87
CA ASN A 502 21.52 52.06 11.20
C ASN A 502 21.86 51.35 9.87
N GLN A 503 22.81 51.88 9.10
CA GLN A 503 23.26 51.26 7.86
C GLN A 503 24.04 49.95 8.09
N VAL A 504 24.84 49.89 9.16
CA VAL A 504 25.60 48.68 9.54
C VAL A 504 24.64 47.62 10.09
N LEU A 505 23.68 48.04 10.91
CA LEU A 505 22.66 47.19 11.49
C LEU A 505 21.82 46.56 10.37
N ALA A 506 21.35 47.35 9.39
CA ALA A 506 20.62 46.86 8.22
C ALA A 506 21.42 45.90 7.32
N LYS A 507 22.76 46.05 7.25
CA LYS A 507 23.61 45.14 6.48
C LYS A 507 23.79 43.78 7.15
N VAL A 508 23.78 43.75 8.48
CA VAL A 508 23.90 42.52 9.29
C VAL A 508 22.53 41.85 9.49
N THR A 509 21.48 42.65 9.64
CA THR A 509 20.09 42.23 9.74
C THR A 509 19.45 42.38 8.37
N LYS A 510 19.66 41.40 7.47
CA LYS A 510 18.95 41.29 6.17
C LYS A 510 17.40 41.24 6.29
N ARG A 511 16.83 41.55 7.46
CA ARG A 511 15.40 41.61 7.81
C ARG A 511 14.86 43.04 7.91
N ALA A 512 15.66 44.01 8.35
CA ALA A 512 15.19 45.38 8.57
C ALA A 512 14.83 46.10 7.25
N LEU A 513 15.42 45.72 6.11
CA LEU A 513 15.13 46.33 4.82
C LEU A 513 13.88 45.75 4.14
N ALA A 514 13.65 44.44 4.28
CA ALA A 514 12.53 43.74 3.62
C ALA A 514 11.16 44.08 4.24
N GLU A 515 11.10 44.33 5.55
CA GLU A 515 9.88 44.81 6.22
C GLU A 515 9.60 46.31 5.97
N LEU A 516 10.62 47.11 5.66
CA LEU A 516 10.50 48.56 5.48
C LEU A 516 10.22 48.96 4.02
N LEU A 517 10.59 48.12 3.04
CA LEU A 517 10.39 48.36 1.60
C LEU A 517 9.17 47.65 1.00
N GLY A 518 8.52 46.74 1.71
CA GLY A 518 7.30 46.07 1.21
C GLY A 518 7.49 45.20 -0.03
N GLU A 519 8.72 44.87 -0.40
CA GLU A 519 9.03 44.03 -1.56
C GLU A 519 9.08 42.55 -1.18
N LYS A 520 8.38 41.73 -1.97
CA LYS A 520 8.53 40.27 -1.92
C LYS A 520 9.93 39.94 -2.41
N VAL A 521 10.71 39.30 -1.55
CA VAL A 521 12.02 38.76 -1.92
C VAL A 521 11.80 37.63 -2.94
N GLU A 522 12.22 37.85 -4.19
CA GLU A 522 12.49 36.76 -5.12
C GLU A 522 13.72 35.99 -4.62
N GLU A 523 13.58 34.67 -4.47
CA GLU A 523 14.69 33.79 -4.16
C GLU A 523 15.56 33.67 -5.42
N GLU A 524 16.76 34.26 -5.41
CA GLU A 524 17.81 33.84 -6.34
C GLU A 524 18.20 32.41 -5.95
N GLU A 525 17.82 31.44 -6.79
CA GLU A 525 18.38 30.11 -6.78
C GLU A 525 19.88 30.25 -7.10
N GLU A 526 20.75 30.07 -6.10
CA GLU A 526 22.14 29.73 -6.37
C GLU A 526 22.13 28.37 -7.10
N GLU A 527 22.37 28.40 -8.41
CA GLU A 527 22.84 27.25 -9.18
C GLU A 527 24.11 26.71 -8.49
N VAL A 528 23.92 25.68 -7.66
CA VAL A 528 25.03 24.85 -7.21
C VAL A 528 25.36 23.94 -8.39
N GLU A 529 26.53 24.17 -8.99
CA GLU A 529 27.14 23.35 -10.04
C GLU A 529 26.84 21.86 -9.82
N GLU A 530 26.12 21.24 -10.77
CA GLU A 530 25.76 19.82 -10.77
C GLU A 530 26.94 18.88 -11.12
N GLU A 531 28.17 19.38 -11.25
CA GLU A 531 29.33 18.57 -11.64
C GLU A 531 30.27 18.29 -10.46
N ALA A 532 29.99 17.21 -9.73
CA ALA A 532 30.97 16.30 -9.12
C ALA A 532 30.26 15.24 -8.27
N LEU A 533 29.40 14.44 -8.90
CA LEU A 533 28.96 13.18 -8.31
C LEU A 533 30.08 12.15 -8.52
N ILE A 534 31.17 12.28 -7.76
CA ILE A 534 32.12 11.18 -7.61
C ILE A 534 31.34 10.07 -6.91
N MET A 535 31.00 9.02 -7.65
CA MET A 535 30.47 7.78 -7.10
C MET A 535 31.58 7.16 -6.26
N GLU A 536 31.57 7.37 -4.94
CA GLU A 536 32.33 6.52 -4.01
C GLU A 536 31.77 5.10 -4.13
N GLU A 537 32.57 4.20 -4.71
CA GLU A 537 32.33 2.77 -4.62
C GLU A 537 32.48 2.38 -3.14
N LEU A 538 31.43 1.79 -2.57
CA LEU A 538 31.41 1.29 -1.21
C LEU A 538 31.41 -0.23 -1.23
N ASP A 539 32.21 -0.86 -0.38
CA ASP A 539 32.22 -2.31 -0.22
C ASP A 539 30.93 -2.84 0.44
N GLU A 540 30.80 -4.18 0.56
CA GLU A 540 29.63 -4.84 1.17
C GLU A 540 29.37 -4.43 2.64
N PHE A 541 30.32 -3.73 3.27
CA PHE A 541 30.25 -3.26 4.65
C PHE A 541 30.11 -1.73 4.76
N GLY A 542 30.11 -1.00 3.64
CA GLY A 542 29.89 0.44 3.58
C GLY A 542 31.13 1.29 3.82
N TYR A 543 32.33 0.76 3.58
CA TYR A 543 33.58 1.53 3.57
C TYR A 543 33.96 1.95 2.15
N ALA A 544 34.61 3.11 2.02
CA ALA A 544 35.13 3.60 0.74
C ALA A 544 36.21 2.63 0.22
N VAL A 545 36.08 2.21 -1.03
CA VAL A 545 37.05 1.36 -1.72
C VAL A 545 38.20 2.25 -2.21
N ASP A 546 39.44 1.91 -1.86
CA ASP A 546 40.64 2.63 -2.32
C ASP A 546 40.77 2.57 -3.87
N ASP A 547 41.38 3.59 -4.47
CA ASP A 547 41.52 3.79 -5.93
C ASP A 547 42.19 2.62 -6.70
N ASP A 548 42.88 1.72 -5.99
CA ASP A 548 43.52 0.55 -6.57
C ASP A 548 42.57 -0.67 -6.68
N HIS A 549 41.41 -0.63 -6.02
CA HIS A 549 40.44 -1.74 -5.98
C HIS A 549 39.06 -1.36 -6.54
N SER A 550 38.93 -0.16 -7.13
CA SER A 550 37.71 0.27 -7.79
C SER A 550 37.51 -0.43 -9.15
N ASN A 551 36.28 -0.90 -9.42
CA ASN A 551 35.93 -1.48 -10.73
C ASN A 551 35.78 -0.41 -11.83
N LEU A 552 35.77 0.88 -11.47
CA LEU A 552 35.60 2.00 -12.41
C LEU A 552 36.81 2.20 -13.34
N LYS A 553 38.04 1.91 -12.86
CA LYS A 553 39.26 1.98 -13.71
C LYS A 553 39.23 1.02 -14.90
N ASN A 554 38.54 -0.12 -14.78
CA ASN A 554 38.47 -1.12 -15.86
C ASN A 554 37.48 -0.76 -16.97
N ILE A 555 36.79 0.39 -16.89
CA ILE A 555 35.78 0.80 -17.89
C ILE A 555 36.34 1.86 -18.85
N GLU A 556 37.33 2.66 -18.44
CA GLU A 556 37.87 3.74 -19.28
C GLU A 556 38.92 3.28 -20.31
N GLU A 557 39.50 2.08 -20.18
CA GLU A 557 40.53 1.58 -21.12
C GLU A 557 39.98 0.87 -22.38
N ASP A 558 38.67 0.64 -22.51
CA ASP A 558 38.06 -0.13 -23.61
C ASP A 558 36.97 0.65 -24.38
N ILE A 559 37.30 1.84 -24.93
CA ILE A 559 36.43 2.54 -25.90
C ILE A 559 37.13 2.59 -27.27
N PRO A 560 36.57 1.93 -28.32
CA PRO A 560 37.16 1.92 -29.65
C PRO A 560 37.04 3.27 -30.37
N GLU A 561 38.12 3.60 -31.07
CA GLU A 561 38.39 4.88 -31.73
C GLU A 561 37.61 5.06 -33.05
N TYR A 562 36.29 5.17 -33.00
CA TYR A 562 35.46 5.61 -34.13
C TYR A 562 34.22 6.32 -33.60
N GLU A 563 34.34 7.61 -33.27
CA GLU A 563 33.25 8.62 -33.27
C GLU A 563 33.80 9.93 -32.67
N LYS A 564 34.68 10.60 -33.44
CA LYS A 564 34.99 12.02 -33.27
C LYS A 564 35.04 12.66 -34.65
N GLU A 565 33.86 12.88 -35.24
CA GLU A 565 33.63 13.84 -36.31
C GLU A 565 32.11 13.97 -36.50
N GLU A 566 31.52 14.98 -35.85
CA GLU A 566 30.52 15.94 -36.40
C GLU A 566 30.18 17.03 -35.39
#